data_AF-A0A7X9DST8-F1
#
_entry.id   AF-A0A7X9DST8-F1
#
_cell.length_a   1.000
_cell.length_b   1.000
_cell.length_c   1.000
_cell.angle_alpha   90.00
_cell.angle_beta   90.00
_cell.angle_gamma   90.00
#
_symmetry.space_group_name_H-M   'P 1'
#
loop_
_entity.id
_entity.type
_entity.pdbx_description
1 polymer ?
#
loop_
_entity_poly.entity_id
_entity_poly.type
_entity_poly.pdbx_seq_one_letter_code
_entity_poly.pdbx_strand_id
1 'polypeptide(L)'
;MKIQPVKCPTCGAAIQETEEKKWVVCEFCGNRFSLEPKLDGAVADLVVRREIRERMEEARDKMSNRLYASAMGELDQVLALAPDHHQAWLAKAACAEEWNDHREFHLVDAEGFYRRAIDVATSEQEKKWARHQMLVRLPDLAHQHVERIHHYFEQFILEHGVEEAALREYERRLRSVLGMLENLQTFSPDEPTLPSSFIALDRLAATEVRYRTPGGHPVNRVLPISAGLRAQLSRARQRAEATLAKMDPTAGLPDLSRVPAARRERVGGFTPFNRLLISLMLLALLGLLLYGIFVVD
;
A
#
# COMPACT_ATOMS: atom_id res chain seq x y z
N MET A 1 20.29 54.13 5.15
CA MET A 1 20.23 52.80 5.80
C MET A 1 21.34 52.73 6.83
N LYS A 2 21.07 52.27 8.06
CA LYS A 2 22.14 51.98 9.04
C LYS A 2 22.65 50.57 8.77
N ILE A 3 23.88 50.42 8.30
CA ILE A 3 24.52 49.12 8.11
C ILE A 3 24.76 48.53 9.51
N GLN A 4 24.22 47.35 9.80
CA GLN A 4 24.50 46.66 11.06
C GLN A 4 25.91 46.06 10.98
N PRO A 5 26.80 46.32 11.96
CA PRO A 5 28.13 45.75 11.95
C PRO A 5 28.06 44.23 12.12
N VAL A 6 28.69 43.49 11.21
CA VAL A 6 28.80 42.03 11.30
C VAL A 6 29.80 41.68 12.42
N LYS A 7 29.44 40.71 13.27
CA LYS A 7 30.31 40.23 14.35
C LYS A 7 31.03 38.96 13.91
N CYS A 8 32.30 38.82 14.30
CA CYS A 8 33.05 37.57 14.13
C CYS A 8 32.38 36.42 14.90
N PRO A 9 32.14 35.25 14.28
CA PRO A 9 31.51 34.11 14.96
C PRO A 9 32.39 33.48 16.06
N THR A 10 33.71 33.73 16.03
CA THR A 10 34.65 33.12 16.98
C THR A 10 34.90 33.99 18.21
N CYS A 11 35.12 35.30 18.03
CA CYS A 11 35.48 36.20 19.13
C CYS A 11 34.46 37.32 19.38
N GLY A 12 33.43 37.47 18.54
CA GLY A 12 32.41 38.50 18.69
C GLY A 12 32.83 39.92 18.29
N ALA A 13 34.07 40.12 17.85
CA ALA A 13 34.57 41.44 17.44
C ALA A 13 33.81 41.98 16.22
N ALA A 14 33.61 43.30 16.17
CA ALA A 14 32.97 43.98 15.05
C ALA A 14 33.92 44.01 13.85
N ILE A 15 33.39 43.69 12.66
CA ILE A 15 34.13 43.69 11.40
C ILE A 15 33.61 44.81 10.52
N GLN A 16 34.54 45.54 9.88
CA GLN A 16 34.20 46.49 8.83
C GLN A 16 34.04 45.73 7.51
N GLU A 17 32.85 45.83 6.92
CA GLU A 17 32.56 45.23 5.62
C GLU A 17 33.26 46.04 4.53
N THR A 18 34.16 45.39 3.77
CA THR A 18 34.71 45.96 2.54
C THR A 18 33.94 45.37 1.36
N GLU A 19 33.32 46.21 0.52
CA GLU A 19 32.42 45.82 -0.58
C GLU A 19 33.00 44.79 -1.57
N GLU A 20 34.32 44.58 -1.60
CA GLU A 20 35.00 43.76 -2.61
C GLU A 20 35.37 42.33 -2.15
N LYS A 21 35.18 41.94 -0.89
CA LYS A 21 35.76 40.68 -0.38
C LYS A 21 34.72 39.67 0.09
N LYS A 22 34.59 38.57 -0.66
CA LYS A 22 33.82 37.37 -0.28
C LYS A 22 34.30 36.71 1.02
N TRP A 23 35.53 36.96 1.43
CA TRP A 23 36.16 36.38 2.61
C TRP A 23 36.73 37.47 3.50
N VAL A 24 36.48 37.37 4.79
CA VAL A 24 37.07 38.27 5.79
C VAL A 24 37.89 37.47 6.79
N VAL A 25 39.06 38.03 7.14
CA VAL A 25 39.90 37.55 8.22
C VAL A 25 39.66 38.50 9.40
N CYS A 26 39.27 37.96 10.55
CA CYS A 26 39.09 38.77 11.75
C CYS A 26 40.45 39.29 12.24
N GLU A 27 40.60 40.60 12.36
CA GLU A 27 41.85 41.22 12.84
C GLU A 27 42.18 40.86 14.30
N PHE A 28 41.19 40.45 15.09
CA PHE A 28 41.38 40.13 16.51
C PHE A 28 41.82 38.68 16.75
N CYS A 29 41.27 37.70 16.03
CA CYS A 29 41.57 36.28 16.27
C CYS A 29 42.21 35.57 15.07
N GLY A 30 42.36 36.24 13.93
CA GLY A 30 42.90 35.66 12.70
C GLY A 30 41.99 34.65 12.00
N ASN A 31 40.77 34.39 12.53
CA ASN A 31 39.88 33.43 11.90
C ASN A 31 39.33 33.97 10.57
N ARG A 32 39.34 33.11 9.54
CA ARG A 32 38.90 33.43 8.18
C ARG A 32 37.52 32.83 7.95
N PHE A 33 36.55 33.64 7.54
CA PHE A 33 35.20 33.18 7.24
C PHE A 33 34.59 33.97 6.07
N SER A 34 33.62 33.35 5.40
CA SER A 34 32.87 33.98 4.30
C SER A 34 31.82 34.93 4.88
N LEU A 35 31.71 36.12 4.30
CA LEU A 35 30.61 37.05 4.62
C LEU A 35 29.35 36.76 3.81
N GLU A 36 29.37 35.79 2.88
CA GLU A 36 28.17 35.42 2.11
C GLU A 36 27.05 35.04 3.09
N PRO A 37 26.06 35.95 3.30
CA PRO A 37 25.13 35.81 4.39
C PRO A 37 24.04 34.85 3.96
N LYS A 38 23.85 33.73 4.67
CA LYS A 38 22.67 32.86 4.57
C LYS A 38 22.39 32.20 3.22
N LEU A 39 23.21 32.43 2.19
CA LEU A 39 23.14 31.71 0.92
C LEU A 39 23.40 30.22 1.14
N ASP A 40 24.23 29.84 2.11
CA ASP A 40 24.48 28.43 2.43
C ASP A 40 23.19 27.70 2.81
N GLY A 41 22.27 28.35 3.53
CA GLY A 41 20.98 27.74 3.90
C GLY A 41 20.02 27.62 2.71
N ALA A 42 19.92 28.66 1.89
CA ALA A 42 19.04 28.65 0.71
C ALA A 42 19.55 27.72 -0.38
N VAL A 43 20.87 27.70 -0.61
CA VAL A 43 21.52 26.79 -1.57
C VAL A 43 21.42 25.35 -1.06
N ALA A 44 21.66 25.09 0.23
CA ALA A 44 21.46 23.76 0.81
C ALA A 44 20.01 23.28 0.67
N ASP A 45 19.02 24.13 0.95
CA ASP A 45 17.59 23.81 0.76
C ASP A 45 17.28 23.50 -0.71
N LEU A 46 17.82 24.28 -1.66
CA LEU A 46 17.66 24.01 -3.09
C LEU A 46 18.30 22.69 -3.52
N VAL A 47 19.48 22.35 -2.97
CA VAL A 47 20.15 21.06 -3.25
C VAL A 47 19.32 19.90 -2.69
N VAL A 48 18.83 19.98 -1.46
CA VAL A 48 17.98 18.95 -0.86
C VAL A 48 16.66 18.78 -1.63
N ARG A 49 16.02 19.88 -2.02
CA ARG A 49 14.78 19.82 -2.85
C ARG A 49 15.02 19.20 -4.22
N ARG A 50 16.19 19.44 -4.82
CA ARG A 50 16.57 18.82 -6.08
C ARG A 50 16.76 17.31 -5.89
N GLU A 51 17.49 16.89 -4.86
CA GLU A 51 17.72 15.47 -4.56
C GLU A 51 16.40 14.74 -4.26
N ILE A 52 15.51 15.33 -3.45
CA ILE A 52 14.17 14.78 -3.19
C ILE A 52 13.40 14.59 -4.50
N ARG A 53 13.44 15.57 -5.41
CA ARG A 53 12.74 15.49 -6.70
C ARG A 53 13.29 14.36 -7.58
N GLU A 54 14.61 14.29 -7.71
CA GLU A 54 15.30 13.27 -8.53
C GLU A 54 14.96 11.87 -8.00
N ARG A 55 14.98 11.67 -6.67
CA ARG A 55 14.61 10.38 -6.05
C ARG A 55 13.14 10.03 -6.18
N MET A 56 12.24 11.01 -6.07
CA MET A 56 10.81 10.77 -6.31
C MET A 56 10.52 10.37 -7.76
N GLU A 57 11.28 10.91 -8.72
CA GLU A 57 11.21 10.52 -10.13
C GLU A 57 11.75 9.09 -10.34
N GLU A 58 12.91 8.77 -9.78
CA GLU A 58 13.47 7.42 -9.83
C GLU A 58 12.57 6.38 -9.16
N ALA A 59 11.97 6.72 -8.01
CA ALA A 59 10.97 5.88 -7.35
C ALA A 59 9.77 5.59 -8.27
N ARG A 60 9.27 6.63 -8.96
CA ARG A 60 8.14 6.49 -9.90
C ARG A 60 8.51 5.60 -11.09
N ASP A 61 9.72 5.73 -11.62
CA ASP A 61 10.22 4.88 -12.70
C ASP A 61 10.38 3.42 -12.24
N LYS A 62 10.85 3.19 -11.00
CA LYS A 62 10.90 1.85 -10.43
C LYS A 62 9.49 1.26 -10.22
N MET A 63 8.52 2.07 -9.76
CA MET A 63 7.12 1.65 -9.63
C MET A 63 6.50 1.28 -10.98
N SER A 64 6.74 2.06 -12.04
CA SER A 64 6.20 1.78 -13.38
C SER A 64 6.78 0.49 -13.97
N ASN A 65 8.00 0.14 -13.61
CA ASN A 65 8.68 -1.12 -13.95
C ASN A 65 8.38 -2.28 -12.97
N ARG A 66 7.44 -2.10 -12.03
CA ARG A 66 7.08 -3.09 -10.99
C ARG A 66 8.24 -3.52 -10.07
N LEU A 67 9.27 -2.68 -9.95
CA LEU A 67 10.42 -2.88 -9.06
C LEU A 67 10.13 -2.28 -7.67
N TYR A 68 9.07 -2.75 -7.01
CA TYR A 68 8.54 -2.11 -5.80
C TYR A 68 9.50 -2.08 -4.62
N ALA A 69 10.29 -3.14 -4.40
CA ALA A 69 11.32 -3.16 -3.36
C ALA A 69 12.35 -2.04 -3.55
N SER A 70 12.82 -1.86 -4.79
CA SER A 70 13.76 -0.79 -5.14
C SER A 70 13.10 0.59 -5.07
N ALA A 71 11.83 0.71 -5.46
CA ALA A 71 11.07 1.96 -5.34
C ALA A 71 10.92 2.38 -3.86
N MET A 72 10.63 1.44 -2.96
CA MET A 72 10.59 1.70 -1.52
C MET A 72 11.94 2.20 -1.00
N GLY A 73 13.05 1.64 -1.47
CA GLY A 73 14.39 2.11 -1.11
C GLY A 73 14.65 3.57 -1.50
N GLU A 74 14.14 4.03 -2.63
CA GLU A 74 14.24 5.46 -3.00
C GLU A 74 13.32 6.34 -2.15
N LEU A 75 12.12 5.88 -1.85
CA LEU A 75 11.17 6.60 -0.99
C LEU A 75 11.70 6.73 0.44
N ASP A 76 12.38 5.71 0.96
CA ASP A 76 13.04 5.75 2.27
C ASP A 76 14.17 6.79 2.30
N GLN A 77 14.91 6.93 1.21
CA GLN A 77 15.92 7.98 1.08
C GLN A 77 15.30 9.39 1.02
N VAL A 78 14.14 9.56 0.36
CA VAL A 78 13.38 10.82 0.40
C VAL A 78 12.94 11.13 1.83
N LEU A 79 12.40 10.14 2.55
CA LEU A 79 11.91 10.30 3.92
C LEU A 79 13.04 10.51 4.94
N ALA A 80 14.27 10.06 4.65
CA ALA A 80 15.44 10.38 5.45
C ALA A 80 15.83 11.86 5.34
N LEU A 81 15.64 12.47 4.16
CA LEU A 81 15.89 13.89 3.92
C LEU A 81 14.73 14.78 4.41
N ALA A 82 13.49 14.33 4.24
CA ALA A 82 12.28 15.04 4.62
C ALA A 82 11.24 14.07 5.21
N PRO A 83 11.28 13.82 6.53
CA PRO A 83 10.37 12.87 7.20
C PRO A 83 8.88 13.23 7.10
N ASP A 84 8.57 14.51 6.87
CA ASP A 84 7.24 15.08 6.70
C ASP A 84 6.80 15.16 5.23
N HIS A 85 7.55 14.56 4.30
CA HIS A 85 7.23 14.58 2.87
C HIS A 85 6.00 13.71 2.55
N HIS A 86 4.80 14.31 2.67
CA HIS A 86 3.49 13.69 2.46
C HIS A 86 3.41 12.79 1.20
N GLN A 87 3.88 13.28 0.05
CA GLN A 87 3.81 12.53 -1.20
C GLN A 87 4.67 11.27 -1.20
N ALA A 88 5.77 11.24 -0.44
CA ALA A 88 6.63 10.07 -0.35
C ALA A 88 5.95 8.96 0.47
N TRP A 89 5.28 9.32 1.58
CA TRP A 89 4.46 8.38 2.35
C TRP A 89 3.31 7.79 1.52
N LEU A 90 2.64 8.61 0.71
CA LEU A 90 1.59 8.13 -0.21
C LEU A 90 2.13 7.18 -1.27
N ALA A 91 3.25 7.51 -1.89
CA ALA A 91 3.89 6.64 -2.87
C ALA A 91 4.34 5.32 -2.23
N LYS A 92 4.77 5.35 -0.97
CA LYS A 92 5.16 4.16 -0.22
C LYS A 92 3.96 3.28 0.12
N ALA A 93 2.83 3.88 0.47
CA ALA A 93 1.55 3.19 0.63
C ALA A 93 1.13 2.50 -0.68
N ALA A 94 1.17 3.21 -1.81
CA ALA A 94 0.87 2.65 -3.12
C ALA A 94 1.86 1.54 -3.54
N CYS A 95 3.15 1.66 -3.23
CA CYS A 95 4.11 0.58 -3.44
C CYS A 95 3.72 -0.66 -2.62
N ALA A 96 3.37 -0.49 -1.35
CA ALA A 96 2.96 -1.60 -0.47
C ALA A 96 1.67 -2.28 -0.96
N GLU A 97 0.72 -1.52 -1.51
CA GLU A 97 -0.49 -2.06 -2.13
C GLU A 97 -0.18 -3.01 -3.29
N GLU A 98 0.76 -2.62 -4.16
CA GLU A 98 1.09 -3.33 -5.40
C GLU A 98 2.17 -4.42 -5.20
N TRP A 99 3.06 -4.26 -4.21
CA TRP A 99 4.12 -5.24 -3.88
C TRP A 99 3.57 -6.49 -3.17
N ASN A 100 2.27 -6.51 -2.92
CA ASN A 100 1.55 -7.64 -2.35
C ASN A 100 1.65 -8.91 -3.22
N ASP A 101 2.69 -9.71 -2.97
CA ASP A 101 2.84 -11.04 -3.53
C ASP A 101 2.07 -12.08 -2.68
N HIS A 102 1.85 -13.29 -3.21
CA HIS A 102 1.24 -14.41 -2.51
C HIS A 102 1.98 -14.81 -1.22
N ARG A 103 3.24 -14.39 -1.05
CA ARG A 103 4.10 -14.76 0.09
C ARG A 103 4.12 -13.72 1.20
N GLU A 104 4.16 -12.43 0.86
CA GLU A 104 4.36 -11.33 1.80
C GLU A 104 3.22 -10.31 1.71
N PHE A 105 2.59 -10.06 2.86
CA PHE A 105 1.45 -9.15 2.96
C PHE A 105 1.90 -7.79 3.45
N HIS A 106 1.79 -6.81 2.57
CA HIS A 106 2.16 -5.42 2.86
C HIS A 106 0.94 -4.51 3.04
N LEU A 107 -0.29 -5.04 3.09
CA LEU A 107 -1.49 -4.22 3.34
C LEU A 107 -1.48 -3.53 4.71
N VAL A 108 -0.94 -4.20 5.74
CA VAL A 108 -0.78 -3.57 7.07
C VAL A 108 0.23 -2.42 7.00
N ASP A 109 1.32 -2.62 6.26
CA ASP A 109 2.31 -1.57 6.03
C ASP A 109 1.70 -0.40 5.25
N ALA A 110 0.90 -0.70 4.21
CA ALA A 110 0.18 0.29 3.42
C ALA A 110 -0.76 1.14 4.29
N GLU A 111 -1.54 0.52 5.19
CA GLU A 111 -2.36 1.24 6.17
C GLU A 111 -1.50 2.17 7.03
N GLY A 112 -0.38 1.67 7.56
CA GLY A 112 0.58 2.46 8.34
C GLY A 112 1.11 3.68 7.57
N PHE A 113 1.46 3.50 6.30
CA PHE A 113 1.96 4.57 5.43
C PHE A 113 0.89 5.60 5.11
N TYR A 114 -0.36 5.19 4.84
CA TYR A 114 -1.47 6.14 4.68
C TYR A 114 -1.72 6.96 5.93
N ARG A 115 -1.72 6.33 7.11
CA ARG A 115 -1.85 7.06 8.39
C ARG A 115 -0.77 8.12 8.54
N ARG A 116 0.49 7.76 8.25
CA ARG A 116 1.59 8.75 8.27
C ARG A 116 1.46 9.84 7.24
N ALA A 117 1.02 9.52 6.02
CA ALA A 117 0.69 10.53 5.03
C ALA A 117 -0.37 11.53 5.54
N ILE A 118 -1.45 11.04 6.17
CA ILE A 118 -2.50 11.89 6.75
C ILE A 118 -1.95 12.77 7.89
N ASP A 119 -1.09 12.22 8.75
CA ASP A 119 -0.51 12.93 9.89
C ASP A 119 0.38 14.11 9.44
N VAL A 120 1.18 13.92 8.39
CA VAL A 120 2.16 14.92 7.91
C VAL A 120 1.61 15.84 6.81
N ALA A 121 0.41 15.56 6.30
CA ALA A 121 -0.23 16.39 5.29
C ALA A 121 -0.51 17.81 5.79
N THR A 122 -0.06 18.81 5.02
CA THR A 122 -0.14 20.22 5.40
C THR A 122 -1.50 20.85 5.12
N SER A 123 -2.25 20.28 4.18
CA SER A 123 -3.58 20.77 3.78
C SER A 123 -4.69 19.75 4.07
N GLU A 124 -5.91 20.25 4.35
CA GLU A 124 -7.08 19.37 4.51
C GLU A 124 -7.44 18.63 3.23
N GLN A 125 -7.14 19.22 2.06
CA GLN A 125 -7.35 18.56 0.77
C GLN A 125 -6.45 17.32 0.62
N GLU A 126 -5.18 17.41 1.01
CA GLU A 126 -4.25 16.28 1.02
C GLU A 126 -4.69 15.19 1.99
N LYS A 127 -5.08 15.57 3.23
CA LYS A 127 -5.62 14.62 4.21
C LYS A 127 -6.84 13.89 3.68
N LYS A 128 -7.80 14.63 3.10
CA LYS A 128 -9.01 14.05 2.53
C LYS A 128 -8.69 13.08 1.39
N TRP A 129 -7.75 13.43 0.52
CA TRP A 129 -7.31 12.55 -0.55
C TRP A 129 -6.65 11.27 -0.02
N ALA A 130 -5.72 11.40 0.94
CA ALA A 130 -5.05 10.25 1.56
C ALA A 130 -6.04 9.33 2.30
N ARG A 131 -6.98 9.92 3.05
CA ARG A 131 -8.10 9.18 3.68
C ARG A 131 -8.93 8.45 2.65
N HIS A 132 -9.30 9.12 1.56
CA HIS A 132 -10.07 8.50 0.49
C HIS A 132 -9.34 7.30 -0.10
N GLN A 133 -8.05 7.42 -0.44
CA GLN A 133 -7.26 6.28 -0.93
C GLN A 133 -7.28 5.12 0.08
N MET A 134 -7.02 5.41 1.36
CA MET A 134 -6.99 4.41 2.42
C MET A 134 -8.36 3.72 2.62
N LEU A 135 -9.45 4.48 2.69
CA LEU A 135 -10.79 3.97 3.03
C LEU A 135 -11.50 3.32 1.84
N VAL A 136 -11.05 3.59 0.61
CA VAL A 136 -11.64 3.03 -0.61
C VAL A 136 -10.79 1.88 -1.15
N ARG A 137 -9.48 2.07 -1.35
CA ARG A 137 -8.63 1.07 -1.99
C ARG A 137 -8.26 -0.08 -1.07
N LEU A 138 -7.89 0.19 0.19
CA LEU A 138 -7.44 -0.89 1.08
C LEU A 138 -8.51 -1.95 1.32
N PRO A 139 -9.80 -1.63 1.53
CA PRO A 139 -10.83 -2.66 1.63
C PRO A 139 -10.96 -3.56 0.39
N ASP A 140 -10.91 -2.97 -0.80
CA ASP A 140 -11.00 -3.72 -2.06
C ASP A 140 -9.78 -4.63 -2.23
N LEU A 141 -8.58 -4.13 -1.91
CA LEU A 141 -7.36 -4.92 -1.95
C LEU A 141 -7.35 -6.01 -0.87
N ALA A 142 -7.85 -5.73 0.33
CA ALA A 142 -8.02 -6.69 1.41
C ALA A 142 -8.93 -7.84 0.98
N HIS A 143 -10.05 -7.52 0.31
CA HIS A 143 -10.96 -8.50 -0.26
C HIS A 143 -10.28 -9.40 -1.28
N GLN A 144 -9.59 -8.81 -2.26
CA GLN A 144 -8.83 -9.57 -3.26
C GLN A 144 -7.75 -10.44 -2.61
N HIS A 145 -7.11 -9.95 -1.55
CA HIS A 145 -6.08 -10.68 -0.83
C HIS A 145 -6.60 -11.87 -0.07
N VAL A 146 -7.74 -11.71 0.58
CA VAL A 146 -8.44 -12.82 1.20
C VAL A 146 -8.71 -13.91 0.16
N GLU A 147 -9.28 -13.55 -1.00
CA GLU A 147 -9.56 -14.51 -2.06
C GLU A 147 -8.28 -15.22 -2.52
N ARG A 148 -7.15 -14.50 -2.65
CA ARG A 148 -5.84 -15.09 -2.96
C ARG A 148 -5.33 -16.02 -1.87
N ILE A 149 -5.44 -15.63 -0.59
CA ILE A 149 -5.04 -16.46 0.56
C ILE A 149 -5.83 -17.76 0.56
N HIS A 150 -7.15 -17.68 0.35
CA HIS A 150 -8.01 -18.86 0.24
C HIS A 150 -7.58 -19.76 -0.92
N HIS A 151 -7.41 -19.18 -2.12
CA HIS A 151 -7.02 -19.96 -3.29
C HIS A 151 -5.66 -20.65 -3.11
N TYR A 152 -4.66 -19.93 -2.62
CA TYR A 152 -3.34 -20.49 -2.33
C TYR A 152 -3.42 -21.64 -1.31
N PHE A 153 -4.22 -21.45 -0.25
CA PHE A 153 -4.36 -22.46 0.79
C PHE A 153 -5.09 -23.72 0.29
N GLU A 154 -6.11 -23.55 -0.57
CA GLU A 154 -6.78 -24.67 -1.23
C GLU A 154 -5.83 -25.47 -2.11
N GLN A 155 -5.00 -24.80 -2.93
CA GLN A 155 -3.98 -25.47 -3.74
C GLN A 155 -2.96 -26.20 -2.85
N PHE A 156 -2.48 -25.55 -1.79
CA PHE A 156 -1.55 -26.17 -0.85
C PHE A 156 -2.12 -27.45 -0.23
N ILE A 157 -3.38 -27.43 0.22
CA ILE A 157 -4.06 -28.62 0.77
C ILE A 157 -4.19 -29.73 -0.28
N LEU A 158 -4.49 -29.39 -1.52
CA LEU A 158 -4.62 -30.39 -2.59
C LEU A 158 -3.30 -31.09 -2.88
N GLU A 159 -2.19 -30.36 -2.84
CA GLU A 159 -0.86 -30.87 -3.14
C GLU A 159 -0.21 -31.63 -1.97
N HIS A 160 -0.36 -31.12 -0.75
CA HIS A 160 0.40 -31.59 0.43
C HIS A 160 -0.48 -32.23 1.51
N GLY A 161 -1.81 -32.15 1.37
CA GLY A 161 -2.74 -32.48 2.43
C GLY A 161 -2.84 -31.38 3.49
N VAL A 162 -3.61 -31.65 4.55
CA VAL A 162 -3.83 -30.69 5.63
C VAL A 162 -2.74 -30.85 6.69
N GLU A 163 -1.79 -29.92 6.71
CA GLU A 163 -0.82 -29.79 7.79
C GLU A 163 -1.25 -28.73 8.82
N GLU A 164 -1.06 -29.02 10.11
CA GLU A 164 -1.41 -28.08 11.19
C GLU A 164 -0.61 -26.77 11.10
N ALA A 165 0.64 -26.83 10.64
CA ALA A 165 1.47 -25.65 10.42
C ALA A 165 0.89 -24.73 9.33
N ALA A 166 0.41 -25.31 8.22
CA ALA A 166 -0.22 -24.57 7.14
C ALA A 166 -1.53 -23.90 7.59
N LEU A 167 -2.34 -24.61 8.39
CA LEU A 167 -3.55 -24.04 9.00
C LEU A 167 -3.24 -22.85 9.91
N ARG A 168 -2.22 -22.96 10.76
CA ARG A 168 -1.79 -21.86 11.63
C ARG A 168 -1.33 -20.65 10.84
N GLU A 169 -0.57 -20.87 9.77
CA GLU A 169 -0.09 -19.79 8.89
C GLU A 169 -1.26 -19.10 8.16
N TYR A 170 -2.20 -19.89 7.64
CA TYR A 170 -3.43 -19.37 7.03
C TYR A 170 -4.25 -18.52 8.02
N GLU A 171 -4.48 -19.02 9.23
CA GLU A 171 -5.20 -18.24 10.26
C GLU A 171 -4.46 -16.96 10.65
N ARG A 172 -3.12 -17.01 10.76
CA ARG A 172 -2.29 -15.84 11.06
C ARG A 172 -2.46 -14.77 9.99
N ARG A 173 -2.43 -15.16 8.71
CA ARG A 173 -2.61 -14.26 7.56
C ARG A 173 -4.01 -13.62 7.58
N LEU A 174 -5.05 -14.42 7.79
CA LEU A 174 -6.43 -13.91 7.90
C LEU A 174 -6.62 -12.94 9.06
N ARG A 175 -6.08 -13.26 10.25
CA ARG A 175 -6.14 -12.37 11.42
C ARG A 175 -5.48 -11.03 11.15
N SER A 176 -4.36 -11.02 10.42
CA SER A 176 -3.66 -9.80 10.04
C SER A 176 -4.55 -8.89 9.17
N VAL A 177 -5.20 -9.45 8.14
CA VAL A 177 -6.11 -8.69 7.28
C VAL A 177 -7.33 -8.19 8.06
N LEU A 178 -7.89 -9.03 8.94
CA LEU A 178 -9.02 -8.65 9.77
C LEU A 178 -8.70 -7.54 10.77
N GLY A 179 -7.53 -7.60 11.42
CA GLY A 179 -7.08 -6.54 12.32
C GLY A 179 -6.97 -5.19 11.61
N MET A 180 -6.43 -5.18 10.39
CA MET A 180 -6.37 -3.97 9.55
C MET A 180 -7.78 -3.47 9.18
N LEU A 181 -8.69 -4.35 8.75
CA LEU A 181 -10.08 -3.94 8.43
C LEU A 181 -10.80 -3.37 9.66
N GLU A 182 -10.62 -3.95 10.84
CA GLU A 182 -11.17 -3.42 12.10
C GLU A 182 -10.57 -2.06 12.44
N ASN A 183 -9.26 -1.86 12.22
CA ASN A 183 -8.59 -0.58 12.44
C ASN A 183 -9.10 0.50 11.49
N LEU A 184 -9.35 0.18 10.22
CA LEU A 184 -9.93 1.12 9.25
C LEU A 184 -11.32 1.61 9.68
N GLN A 185 -12.14 0.76 10.28
CA GLN A 185 -13.46 1.16 10.80
C GLN A 185 -13.37 2.19 11.94
N THR A 186 -12.27 2.18 12.71
CA THR A 186 -12.08 3.16 13.79
C THR A 186 -11.58 4.52 13.29
N PHE A 187 -11.06 4.59 12.06
CA PHE A 187 -10.36 5.77 11.57
C PHE A 187 -11.30 6.92 11.20
N SER A 188 -12.53 6.63 10.77
CA SER A 188 -13.50 7.69 10.46
C SER A 188 -14.92 7.29 10.90
N PRO A 189 -15.36 7.70 12.11
CA PRO A 189 -16.73 7.49 12.52
C PRO A 189 -17.73 8.30 11.68
N ASP A 190 -17.27 9.39 11.05
CA ASP A 190 -18.11 10.35 10.33
C ASP A 190 -18.03 10.21 8.80
N GLU A 191 -16.95 9.63 8.25
CA GLU A 191 -16.89 9.25 6.83
C GLU A 191 -17.10 7.74 6.74
N PRO A 192 -18.28 7.31 6.29
CA PRO A 192 -18.61 5.90 6.27
C PRO A 192 -17.67 5.12 5.38
N THR A 193 -16.95 4.16 5.96
CA THR A 193 -16.22 3.14 5.21
C THR A 193 -17.17 2.50 4.20
N LEU A 194 -16.70 2.31 2.96
CA LEU A 194 -17.54 1.83 1.86
C LEU A 194 -18.06 0.40 2.10
N PRO A 195 -19.22 0.04 1.50
CA PRO A 195 -19.82 -1.30 1.48
C PRO A 195 -18.86 -2.43 1.07
N SER A 196 -17.77 -2.13 0.36
CA SER A 196 -16.78 -3.11 -0.07
C SER A 196 -16.04 -3.79 1.10
N SER A 197 -15.68 -3.05 2.15
CA SER A 197 -15.11 -3.64 3.38
C SER A 197 -16.06 -4.65 4.04
N PHE A 198 -17.36 -4.37 3.95
CA PHE A 198 -18.43 -5.20 4.50
C PHE A 198 -18.62 -6.46 3.66
N ILE A 199 -18.65 -6.33 2.34
CA ILE A 199 -18.73 -7.45 1.41
C ILE A 199 -17.53 -8.38 1.62
N ALA A 200 -16.34 -7.83 1.86
CA ALA A 200 -15.14 -8.61 2.15
C ALA A 200 -15.27 -9.43 3.45
N LEU A 201 -15.69 -8.78 4.53
CA LEU A 201 -15.91 -9.42 5.84
C LEU A 201 -17.01 -10.48 5.79
N ASP A 202 -18.11 -10.20 5.07
CA ASP A 202 -19.23 -11.12 4.98
C ASP A 202 -18.91 -12.31 4.07
N ARG A 203 -18.14 -12.10 2.99
CA ARG A 203 -17.59 -13.19 2.18
C ARG A 203 -16.60 -14.04 2.97
N LEU A 204 -15.69 -13.42 3.73
CA LEU A 204 -14.80 -14.13 4.66
C LEU A 204 -15.58 -15.03 5.62
N ALA A 205 -16.58 -14.46 6.29
CA ALA A 205 -17.42 -15.19 7.23
C ALA A 205 -18.22 -16.32 6.57
N ALA A 206 -18.61 -16.14 5.30
CA ALA A 206 -19.32 -17.14 4.51
C ALA A 206 -18.42 -18.16 3.80
N THR A 207 -17.09 -18.00 3.85
CA THR A 207 -16.18 -18.91 3.14
C THR A 207 -16.03 -20.22 3.90
N GLU A 208 -16.92 -21.17 3.60
CA GLU A 208 -16.71 -22.58 3.92
C GLU A 208 -15.66 -23.15 2.96
N VAL A 209 -14.42 -23.31 3.42
CA VAL A 209 -13.44 -24.07 2.64
C VAL A 209 -13.80 -25.54 2.73
N ARG A 210 -14.17 -26.13 1.59
CA ARG A 210 -14.46 -27.56 1.43
C ARG A 210 -13.27 -28.21 0.77
N TYR A 211 -12.62 -29.17 1.42
CA TYR A 211 -11.51 -29.91 0.83
C TYR A 211 -11.84 -31.40 0.69
N ARG A 212 -11.29 -32.03 -0.36
CA ARG A 212 -11.33 -33.49 -0.52
C ARG A 212 -10.08 -34.08 0.12
N THR A 213 -10.26 -35.13 0.90
CA THR A 213 -9.11 -35.91 1.38
C THR A 213 -8.44 -36.65 0.20
N PRO A 214 -7.16 -37.02 0.30
CA PRO A 214 -6.42 -37.78 -0.74
C PRO A 214 -7.09 -39.09 -1.19
N GLY A 215 -8.10 -39.60 -0.47
CA GLY A 215 -8.92 -40.76 -0.88
C GLY A 215 -10.16 -40.43 -1.72
N GLY A 216 -10.35 -39.19 -2.20
CA GLY A 216 -11.48 -38.80 -3.06
C GLY A 216 -12.84 -38.68 -2.34
N HIS A 217 -12.94 -39.07 -1.08
CA HIS A 217 -14.16 -38.84 -0.30
C HIS A 217 -14.37 -37.35 -0.06
N PRO A 218 -15.54 -36.79 -0.42
CA PRO A 218 -15.89 -35.42 -0.09
C PRO A 218 -16.06 -35.35 1.43
N VAL A 219 -15.02 -34.87 2.11
CA VAL A 219 -15.14 -34.52 3.50
C VAL A 219 -15.71 -33.10 3.50
N ASN A 220 -17.03 -32.98 3.72
CA ASN A 220 -17.67 -31.70 4.04
C ASN A 220 -17.22 -31.25 5.44
N ARG A 221 -15.91 -31.11 5.67
CA ARG A 221 -15.38 -30.43 6.83
C ARG A 221 -15.18 -28.99 6.41
N VAL A 222 -16.03 -28.13 6.95
CA VAL A 222 -15.75 -26.71 7.07
C VAL A 222 -14.41 -26.61 7.78
N LEU A 223 -13.41 -25.98 7.13
CA LEU A 223 -12.14 -25.69 7.81
C LEU A 223 -12.47 -25.08 9.18
N PRO A 224 -11.89 -25.59 10.27
CA PRO A 224 -12.13 -25.04 11.58
C PRO A 224 -11.43 -23.70 11.65
N ILE A 225 -12.07 -22.65 11.15
CA ILE A 225 -11.75 -21.29 11.56
C ILE A 225 -11.91 -21.30 13.09
N SER A 226 -10.84 -20.98 13.80
CA SER A 226 -10.85 -20.93 15.26
C SER A 226 -12.03 -20.13 15.78
N ALA A 227 -12.58 -20.55 16.92
CA ALA A 227 -13.72 -19.85 17.56
C ALA A 227 -13.41 -18.36 17.78
N GLY A 228 -12.14 -18.01 18.03
CA GLY A 228 -11.66 -16.64 18.15
C GLY A 228 -11.85 -15.83 16.86
N LEU A 229 -11.46 -16.38 15.71
CA LEU A 229 -11.59 -15.70 14.43
C LEU A 229 -13.06 -15.54 14.00
N ARG A 230 -13.90 -16.55 14.27
CA ARG A 230 -15.36 -16.45 14.08
C ARG A 230 -15.98 -15.36 14.95
N ALA A 231 -15.59 -15.29 16.22
CA ALA A 231 -16.05 -14.23 17.11
C ALA A 231 -15.59 -12.84 16.64
N GLN A 232 -14.37 -12.73 16.11
CA GLN A 232 -13.84 -11.49 15.54
C GLN A 232 -14.64 -11.05 14.30
N LEU A 233 -14.85 -11.94 13.34
CA LEU A 233 -15.69 -11.70 12.16
C LEU A 233 -17.11 -11.27 12.54
N SER A 234 -17.72 -11.94 13.51
CA SER A 234 -19.06 -11.60 14.00
C SER A 234 -19.11 -10.20 14.61
N ARG A 235 -18.12 -9.82 15.43
CA ARG A 235 -18.02 -8.47 16.01
C ARG A 235 -17.78 -7.41 14.93
N ALA A 236 -16.87 -7.68 14.01
CA ALA A 236 -16.58 -6.78 12.89
C ALA A 236 -17.84 -6.53 12.06
N ARG A 237 -18.63 -7.59 11.77
CA ARG A 237 -19.93 -7.50 11.09
C ARG A 237 -20.96 -6.70 11.88
N GLN A 238 -21.13 -6.95 13.18
CA GLN A 238 -22.09 -6.20 14.01
C GLN A 238 -21.77 -4.70 14.07
N ARG A 239 -20.49 -4.34 14.21
CA ARG A 239 -20.06 -2.93 14.17
C ARG A 239 -20.36 -2.30 12.83
N ALA A 240 -20.08 -3.03 11.76
CA ALA A 240 -20.43 -2.67 10.41
C ALA A 240 -21.94 -2.38 10.28
N GLU A 241 -22.81 -3.35 10.60
CA GLU A 241 -24.27 -3.20 10.54
C GLU A 241 -24.74 -1.97 11.33
N ALA A 242 -24.16 -1.74 12.52
CA ALA A 242 -24.46 -0.57 13.34
C ALA A 242 -24.05 0.75 12.67
N THR A 243 -22.92 0.80 11.96
CA THR A 243 -22.51 1.97 11.18
C THR A 243 -23.43 2.22 10.01
N LEU A 244 -23.79 1.18 9.24
CA LEU A 244 -24.70 1.30 8.09
C LEU A 244 -26.08 1.80 8.52
N ALA A 245 -26.62 1.26 9.61
CA ALA A 245 -27.92 1.67 10.15
C ALA A 245 -27.95 3.13 10.62
N LYS A 246 -26.81 3.70 11.06
CA LYS A 246 -26.71 5.13 11.39
C LYS A 246 -26.77 6.03 10.16
N MET A 247 -26.25 5.56 9.03
CA MET A 247 -26.21 6.34 7.79
C MET A 247 -27.56 6.34 7.07
N ASP A 248 -28.15 5.16 6.97
CA ASP A 248 -29.42 4.93 6.31
C ASP A 248 -30.17 3.87 7.11
N PRO A 249 -31.16 4.26 7.93
CA PRO A 249 -31.96 3.33 8.72
C PRO A 249 -32.70 2.28 7.87
N THR A 250 -32.84 2.52 6.55
CA THR A 250 -33.47 1.60 5.61
C THR A 250 -32.47 0.69 4.88
N ALA A 251 -31.17 0.99 4.97
CA ALA A 251 -30.11 0.16 4.40
C ALA A 251 -29.82 -1.03 5.32
N GLY A 252 -30.45 -2.18 5.03
CA GLY A 252 -29.95 -3.47 5.50
C GLY A 252 -28.70 -3.88 4.72
N LEU A 253 -27.81 -4.67 5.35
CA LEU A 253 -26.79 -5.36 4.57
C LEU A 253 -27.47 -6.21 3.48
N PRO A 254 -26.94 -6.23 2.25
CA PRO A 254 -27.48 -7.11 1.22
C PRO A 254 -27.48 -8.55 1.72
N ASP A 255 -28.65 -9.20 1.71
CA ASP A 255 -28.78 -10.60 2.09
C ASP A 255 -28.04 -11.49 1.08
N LEU A 256 -26.75 -11.74 1.34
CA LEU A 256 -25.88 -12.53 0.47
C LEU A 256 -26.29 -14.01 0.40
N SER A 257 -27.19 -14.46 1.29
CA SER A 257 -27.79 -15.80 1.20
C SER A 257 -28.75 -15.93 0.02
N ARG A 258 -29.31 -14.81 -0.47
CA ARG A 258 -30.19 -14.75 -1.66
C ARG A 258 -29.46 -14.54 -2.97
N VAL A 259 -28.14 -14.26 -2.95
CA VAL A 259 -27.33 -14.16 -4.17
C VAL A 259 -27.08 -15.58 -4.69
N PRO A 260 -27.64 -15.98 -5.85
CA PRO A 260 -27.51 -17.34 -6.35
C PRO A 260 -26.04 -17.73 -6.51
N ALA A 261 -25.67 -18.94 -6.07
CA ALA A 261 -24.30 -19.46 -6.18
C ALA A 261 -23.75 -19.38 -7.63
N ALA A 262 -24.62 -19.48 -8.64
CA ALA A 262 -24.28 -19.35 -10.06
C ALA A 262 -23.79 -17.95 -10.49
N ARG A 263 -23.91 -16.92 -9.64
CA ARG A 263 -23.30 -15.59 -9.84
C ARG A 263 -21.95 -15.44 -9.12
N ARG A 264 -21.57 -16.38 -8.23
CA ARG A 264 -20.30 -16.40 -7.48
C ARG A 264 -19.12 -16.86 -8.34
N GLU A 265 -19.34 -17.70 -9.36
CA GLU A 265 -18.25 -18.19 -10.25
C GLU A 265 -17.84 -17.19 -11.33
N ARG A 266 -18.62 -16.12 -11.56
CA ARG A 266 -18.42 -15.22 -12.71
C ARG A 266 -17.38 -14.11 -12.51
N VAL A 267 -16.73 -14.03 -11.36
CA VAL A 267 -15.75 -12.96 -11.04
C VAL A 267 -14.29 -13.46 -11.09
N GLY A 268 -14.05 -14.78 -11.14
CA GLY A 268 -12.70 -15.37 -11.29
C GLY A 268 -12.46 -16.14 -12.60
N GLY A 269 -13.48 -16.28 -13.46
CA GLY A 269 -13.36 -16.99 -14.73
C GLY A 269 -12.86 -16.08 -15.84
N PHE A 270 -11.75 -16.45 -16.48
CA PHE A 270 -11.38 -15.97 -17.82
C PHE A 270 -12.64 -15.84 -18.68
N THR A 271 -13.00 -14.60 -19.02
CA THR A 271 -14.17 -14.35 -19.87
C THR A 271 -14.02 -15.15 -21.16
N PRO A 272 -15.12 -15.60 -21.80
CA PRO A 272 -15.03 -16.26 -23.11
C PRO A 272 -14.22 -15.43 -24.12
N PHE A 273 -14.21 -14.10 -23.94
CA PHE A 273 -13.37 -13.18 -24.67
C PHE A 273 -11.85 -13.38 -24.42
N ASN A 274 -11.41 -13.52 -23.16
CA ASN A 274 -10.00 -13.77 -22.86
C ASN A 274 -9.54 -15.16 -23.32
N ARG A 275 -10.42 -16.18 -23.32
CA ARG A 275 -10.11 -17.49 -23.89
C ARG A 275 -9.93 -17.42 -25.41
N LEU A 276 -10.76 -16.64 -26.11
CA LEU A 276 -10.63 -16.40 -27.54
C LEU A 276 -9.30 -15.68 -27.85
N LEU A 277 -8.96 -14.66 -27.05
CA LEU A 277 -7.74 -13.87 -27.24
C LEU A 277 -6.48 -14.71 -27.08
N ILE A 278 -6.43 -15.56 -26.04
CA ILE A 278 -5.30 -16.49 -25.81
C ILE A 278 -5.18 -17.50 -26.96
N SER A 279 -6.30 -18.09 -27.40
CA SER A 279 -6.30 -19.02 -28.54
C SER A 279 -5.80 -18.37 -29.83
N LEU A 280 -6.17 -17.11 -30.10
CA LEU A 280 -5.68 -16.37 -31.26
C LEU A 280 -4.19 -16.05 -31.17
N MET A 281 -3.69 -15.68 -29.98
CA MET A 281 -2.25 -15.47 -29.77
C MET A 281 -1.43 -16.74 -29.95
N LEU A 282 -1.93 -17.88 -29.46
CA LEU A 282 -1.26 -19.17 -29.64
C LEU A 282 -1.24 -19.61 -31.11
N LEU A 283 -2.34 -19.40 -31.86
CA LEU A 283 -2.39 -19.66 -33.30
C LEU A 283 -1.43 -18.75 -34.09
N ALA A 284 -1.30 -17.48 -33.72
CA ALA A 284 -0.35 -16.57 -34.35
C ALA A 284 1.11 -16.99 -34.10
N LEU A 285 1.44 -17.40 -32.88
CA LEU A 285 2.76 -17.94 -32.54
C LEU A 285 3.07 -19.24 -33.29
N LEU A 286 2.09 -20.14 -33.42
CA LEU A 286 2.23 -21.37 -34.19
C LEU A 286 2.46 -21.06 -35.68
N GLY A 287 1.75 -20.07 -36.22
CA GLY A 287 1.93 -19.60 -37.60
C GLY A 287 3.33 -19.03 -37.85
N LEU A 288 3.88 -18.26 -36.92
CA LEU A 288 5.24 -17.72 -37.01
C LEU A 288 6.31 -18.83 -36.94
N LEU A 289 6.11 -19.85 -36.08
CA LEU A 289 7.01 -21.00 -36.01
C LEU A 289 7.00 -21.82 -37.31
N LEU A 290 5.81 -22.08 -37.86
CA LEU A 290 5.68 -22.79 -39.13
C LEU A 290 6.26 -21.97 -40.29
N TYR A 291 6.05 -20.65 -40.30
CA TYR A 291 6.64 -19.76 -41.30
C TYR A 291 8.18 -19.78 -41.23
N GLY A 292 8.75 -19.76 -40.02
CA GLY A 292 10.21 -19.89 -39.83
C GLY A 292 10.78 -21.21 -40.35
N ILE A 293 10.03 -22.31 -40.26
CA ILE A 293 10.44 -23.61 -40.82
C ILE A 293 10.43 -23.57 -42.36
N PHE A 294 9.44 -22.92 -42.98
CA PHE A 294 9.32 -22.88 -44.44
C PHE A 294 10.23 -21.86 -45.14
N VAL A 295 10.81 -20.91 -44.42
CA VAL A 295 11.69 -19.87 -44.99
C VAL A 295 13.18 -20.27 -44.91
N VAL A 296 13.50 -21.36 -44.21
CA VAL A 296 14.87 -21.84 -44.00
C VAL A 296 15.25 -23.00 -44.95
N ASP A 297 14.30 -23.50 -45.75
CA ASP A 297 14.55 -24.39 -46.91
C ASP A 297 14.50 -23.60 -48.23
#